data_AF-A0A3D3A2S6-F1
#
_entry.id   AF-A0A3D3A2S6-F1
#
_cell.length_a   1.000
_cell.length_b   1.000
_cell.length_c   1.000
_cell.angle_alpha   90.00
_cell.angle_beta   90.00
_cell.angle_gamma   90.00
#
_symmetry.space_group_name_H-M   'P 1'
#
loop_
_entity.id
_entity.type
_entity.pdbx_description
1 polymer ?
#
loop_
_entity_poly.entity_id
_entity_poly.type
_entity_poly.pdbx_seq_one_letter_code
_entity_poly.pdbx_strand_id
1 'polypeptide(L)'
;MGDPHRPAPNPGQRRPGWKVKLCRGAVKLLGWQLRGQLPPQFWRTTLVMWAPKTWQGRALAAMMPVKVRWIQSPMSDVEVRGQESLLHFEQGMTNATVTQATEEELRAIVHAAQKAKSRITLCAWEERRKFVHVHAPFKTSPFPDRDVHYMHRYFAYFAKTAGAQHTA
;
A
#
# COMPACT_ATOMS: atom_id res chain seq x y z
N MET A 1 0.87 29.61 9.58
CA MET A 1 2.00 29.36 10.50
C MET A 1 1.88 27.93 10.99
N GLY A 2 2.90 27.09 10.74
CA GLY A 2 2.91 25.69 11.17
C GLY A 2 3.36 25.59 12.62
N ASP A 3 2.60 24.86 13.43
CA ASP A 3 2.82 24.70 14.86
C ASP A 3 4.19 24.03 15.16
N PRO A 4 5.12 24.70 15.88
CA PRO A 4 6.49 24.25 16.08
C PRO A 4 6.66 23.10 17.09
N HIS A 5 5.57 22.66 17.74
CA HIS A 5 5.62 21.67 18.82
C HIS A 5 4.95 20.32 18.52
N ARG A 6 4.67 19.99 17.24
CA ARG A 6 4.28 18.60 16.95
C ARG A 6 5.51 17.70 17.13
N PRO A 7 5.58 16.84 18.16
CA PRO A 7 6.67 15.90 18.28
C PRO A 7 6.74 15.09 16.99
N ALA A 8 7.96 14.89 16.48
CA ALA A 8 8.19 14.02 15.34
C ALA A 8 7.46 12.70 15.64
N PRO A 9 6.46 12.29 14.83
CA PRO A 9 5.66 11.13 15.13
C PRO A 9 6.58 9.94 15.40
N ASN A 10 6.33 9.24 16.51
CA ASN A 10 7.13 8.10 16.95
C ASN A 10 7.51 7.23 15.74
N PRO A 11 8.80 6.88 15.54
CA PRO A 11 9.20 6.05 14.42
C PRO A 11 8.37 4.76 14.49
N GLY A 12 7.41 4.65 13.57
CA GLY A 12 6.22 3.80 13.75
C GLY A 12 6.55 2.37 14.18
N GLN A 13 5.63 1.69 14.88
CA GLN A 13 5.78 0.35 15.47
C GLN A 13 6.54 -0.60 14.55
N ARG A 14 7.88 -0.59 14.67
CA ARG A 14 8.75 -1.32 13.76
C ARG A 14 8.63 -2.79 14.06
N ARG A 15 8.66 -3.60 13.01
CA ARG A 15 8.82 -5.04 13.18
C ARG A 15 10.28 -5.35 13.47
N PRO A 16 10.58 -6.37 14.29
CA PRO A 16 11.93 -6.88 14.42
C PRO A 16 12.48 -7.25 13.04
N GLY A 17 13.68 -6.76 12.71
CA GLY A 17 14.26 -6.94 11.38
C GLY A 17 14.41 -8.40 10.97
N TRP A 18 14.63 -9.31 11.93
CA TRP A 18 14.69 -10.75 11.67
C TRP A 18 13.34 -11.33 11.20
N LYS A 19 12.20 -10.85 11.73
CA LYS A 19 10.87 -11.28 11.26
C LYS A 19 10.66 -10.86 9.81
N VAL A 20 11.07 -9.64 9.47
CA VAL A 20 11.00 -9.10 8.10
C VAL A 20 11.88 -9.91 7.15
N LYS A 21 13.13 -10.21 7.56
CA LYS A 21 14.06 -11.04 6.79
C LYS A 21 13.50 -12.45 6.56
N LEU A 22 12.92 -13.06 7.60
CA LEU A 22 12.30 -14.39 7.50
C LEU A 22 11.12 -14.39 6.53
N CYS A 23 10.20 -13.44 6.65
CA CYS A 23 9.06 -13.33 5.73
C CYS A 23 9.50 -13.12 4.28
N ARG A 24 10.50 -12.24 4.04
CA ARG A 24 11.06 -12.05 2.70
C ARG A 24 11.79 -13.30 2.19
N GLY A 25 12.49 -14.00 3.07
CA GLY A 25 13.15 -15.28 2.77
C GLY A 25 12.13 -16.33 2.35
N ALA A 26 11.03 -16.48 3.08
CA ALA A 26 9.95 -17.42 2.75
C ALA A 26 9.32 -17.10 1.38
N VAL A 27 9.02 -15.82 1.12
CA VAL A 27 8.50 -15.39 -0.19
C VAL A 27 9.52 -15.67 -1.31
N LYS A 28 10.81 -15.45 -1.07
CA LYS A 28 11.89 -15.78 -2.01
C LYS A 28 12.02 -17.28 -2.27
N LEU A 29 11.90 -18.12 -1.25
CA LEU A 29 11.90 -19.58 -1.38
C LEU A 29 10.72 -20.09 -2.21
N LEU A 30 9.57 -19.41 -2.14
CA LEU A 30 8.42 -19.66 -3.00
C LEU A 30 8.59 -19.14 -4.45
N GLY A 31 9.80 -18.74 -4.83
CA GLY A 31 10.14 -18.26 -6.16
C GLY A 31 9.83 -16.78 -6.42
N TRP A 32 9.39 -16.03 -5.41
CA TRP A 32 8.99 -14.63 -5.59
C TRP A 32 10.14 -13.64 -5.34
N GLN A 33 10.30 -12.65 -6.20
CA GLN A 33 11.27 -11.58 -6.05
C GLN A 33 10.60 -10.30 -5.54
N LEU A 34 11.13 -9.66 -4.49
CA LEU A 34 10.69 -8.31 -4.11
C LEU A 34 11.44 -7.29 -4.97
N ARG A 35 10.71 -6.45 -5.70
CA ARG A 35 11.26 -5.36 -6.51
C ARG A 35 10.80 -4.02 -5.96
N GLY A 36 11.72 -3.07 -5.90
CA GLY A 36 11.51 -1.77 -5.27
C GLY A 36 12.21 -1.66 -3.93
N GLN A 37 12.55 -0.44 -3.55
CA GLN A 37 13.11 -0.14 -2.24
C GLN A 37 11.98 0.24 -1.31
N LEU A 38 11.96 -0.32 -0.10
CA LEU A 38 11.07 0.16 0.94
C LEU A 38 11.76 1.34 1.65
N PRO A 39 11.39 2.61 1.41
CA PRO A 39 11.90 3.71 2.19
C PRO A 39 11.77 3.50 3.71
N PRO A 40 12.62 4.18 4.48
CA PRO A 40 12.50 4.19 5.94
C PRO A 40 11.24 4.93 6.44
N GLN A 41 10.58 5.74 5.60
CA GLN A 41 9.46 6.63 5.97
C GLN A 41 8.05 6.02 5.77
N PHE A 42 7.90 4.69 5.80
CA PHE A 42 6.60 4.03 5.54
C PHE A 42 5.52 4.33 6.59
N TRP A 43 5.86 4.84 7.77
CA TRP A 43 4.95 4.90 8.93
C TRP A 43 3.69 5.79 8.74
N ARG A 44 3.64 6.66 7.72
CA ARG A 44 2.43 7.42 7.33
C ARG A 44 2.05 7.21 5.86
N THR A 45 1.99 5.94 5.47
CA THR A 45 1.73 5.54 4.09
C THR A 45 0.55 4.57 4.02
N THR A 46 -0.30 4.74 3.03
CA THR A 46 -1.33 3.78 2.66
C THR A 46 -0.80 2.87 1.58
N LEU A 47 -0.70 1.57 1.90
CA LEU A 47 -0.34 0.54 0.94
C LEU A 47 -1.58 0.17 0.13
N VAL A 48 -1.55 0.52 -1.15
CA VAL A 48 -2.62 0.19 -2.10
C VAL A 48 -2.16 -0.99 -2.94
N MET A 49 -2.86 -2.11 -2.82
CA MET A 49 -2.36 -3.40 -3.29
C MET A 49 -3.25 -3.98 -4.40
N TRP A 50 -2.62 -4.27 -5.54
CA TRP A 50 -3.12 -5.29 -6.46
C TRP A 50 -2.64 -6.66 -5.99
N ALA A 51 -3.56 -7.44 -5.42
CA ALA A 51 -3.29 -8.74 -4.81
C ALA A 51 -4.40 -9.74 -5.14
N PRO A 52 -4.36 -10.38 -6.33
CA PRO A 52 -5.39 -11.31 -6.79
C PRO A 52 -5.68 -12.49 -5.85
N LYS A 53 -4.71 -12.90 -5.02
CA LYS A 53 -4.87 -14.00 -4.05
C LYS A 53 -4.88 -13.45 -2.63
N THR A 54 -5.78 -13.94 -1.78
CA THR A 54 -5.97 -13.45 -0.39
C THR A 54 -4.68 -13.49 0.45
N TRP A 55 -3.82 -14.49 0.24
CA TRP A 55 -2.55 -14.61 0.96
C TRP A 55 -1.53 -13.53 0.58
N GLN A 56 -1.61 -12.97 -0.64
CA GLN A 56 -0.63 -12.00 -1.16
C GLN A 56 -0.64 -10.70 -0.37
N GLY A 57 -1.83 -10.22 -0.02
CA GLY A 57 -1.97 -9.07 0.86
C GLY A 57 -1.31 -9.30 2.23
N ARG A 58 -1.58 -10.47 2.84
CA ARG A 58 -1.01 -10.84 4.15
C ARG A 58 0.51 -10.98 4.09
N ALA A 59 1.03 -11.62 3.04
CA ALA A 59 2.47 -11.79 2.81
C ALA A 59 3.16 -10.43 2.65
N LEU A 60 2.61 -9.54 1.84
CA LEU A 60 3.16 -8.20 1.65
C LEU A 60 3.17 -7.41 2.97
N ALA A 61 2.07 -7.45 3.72
CA ALA A 61 1.98 -6.80 5.03
C ALA A 61 3.00 -7.34 6.06
N ALA A 62 3.36 -8.62 5.97
CA ALA A 62 4.38 -9.25 6.81
C ALA A 62 5.82 -8.90 6.39
N MET A 63 6.05 -8.59 5.10
CA MET A 63 7.35 -8.16 4.57
C MET A 63 7.69 -6.68 4.83
N MET A 64 6.73 -5.90 5.34
CA MET A 64 6.94 -4.49 5.66
C MET A 64 7.75 -4.30 6.96
N PRO A 65 8.59 -3.27 7.04
CA PRO A 65 9.41 -2.98 8.22
C PRO A 65 8.59 -2.43 9.40
N VAL A 66 7.33 -2.08 9.18
CA VAL A 66 6.40 -1.52 10.16
C VAL A 66 5.18 -2.43 10.30
N LYS A 67 4.45 -2.30 11.42
CA LYS A 67 3.14 -2.94 11.54
C LYS A 67 2.16 -2.32 10.55
N VAL A 68 1.43 -3.18 9.86
CA VAL A 68 0.45 -2.85 8.82
C VAL A 68 -0.92 -3.26 9.34
N ARG A 69 -1.89 -2.35 9.30
CA ARG A 69 -3.30 -2.62 9.60
C ARG A 69 -4.15 -2.52 8.34
N TRP A 70 -5.09 -3.42 8.18
CA TRP A 70 -6.04 -3.38 7.08
C TRP A 70 -7.12 -2.36 7.39
N ILE A 71 -7.41 -1.47 6.43
CA ILE A 71 -8.58 -0.59 6.50
C ILE A 71 -9.82 -1.49 6.36
N GLN A 72 -10.67 -1.50 7.39
CA GLN A 72 -11.90 -2.31 7.44
C GLN A 72 -13.10 -1.56 6.88
N SER A 73 -13.09 -0.22 6.94
CA SER A 73 -14.21 0.59 6.49
C SER A 73 -14.48 0.40 4.99
N PRO A 74 -15.75 0.34 4.57
CA PRO A 74 -16.14 0.06 3.18
C PRO A 74 -15.62 1.14 2.23
N MET A 75 -15.30 0.79 0.99
CA MET A 75 -14.75 1.72 0.00
C MET A 75 -15.66 2.93 -0.27
N SER A 76 -16.97 2.75 -0.13
CA SER A 76 -17.98 3.81 -0.27
C SER A 76 -17.89 4.89 0.81
N ASP A 77 -17.29 4.60 1.98
CA ASP A 77 -17.21 5.53 3.10
C ASP A 77 -15.81 6.15 3.21
N VAL A 78 -15.57 7.14 2.36
CA VAL A 78 -14.29 7.85 2.28
C VAL A 78 -13.95 8.58 3.58
N GLU A 79 -14.96 9.09 4.29
CA GLU A 79 -14.75 9.81 5.56
C GLU A 79 -14.22 8.87 6.63
N VAL A 80 -14.92 7.75 6.86
CA VAL A 80 -14.53 6.80 7.89
C VAL A 80 -13.20 6.13 7.54
N ARG A 81 -12.94 5.85 6.26
CA ARG A 81 -11.62 5.34 5.82
C ARG A 81 -10.48 6.31 6.09
N GLY A 82 -10.72 7.61 5.91
CA GLY A 82 -9.76 8.67 6.23
C GLY A 82 -9.46 8.74 7.73
N GLN A 83 -10.50 8.66 8.57
CA GLN A 83 -10.38 8.65 10.03
C GLN A 83 -9.70 7.38 10.55
N GLU A 84 -10.10 6.21 10.07
CA GLU A 84 -9.46 4.92 10.38
C GLU A 84 -7.98 4.95 10.02
N SER A 85 -7.65 5.56 8.88
CA SER A 85 -6.26 5.74 8.46
C SER A 85 -5.47 6.60 9.44
N LEU A 86 -6.02 7.74 9.87
CA LEU A 86 -5.40 8.61 10.86
C LEU A 86 -5.17 7.88 12.19
N LEU A 87 -6.17 7.16 12.68
CA LEU A 87 -6.07 6.37 13.92
C LEU A 87 -4.92 5.36 13.85
N HIS A 88 -4.80 4.64 12.72
CA HIS A 88 -3.69 3.72 12.51
C HIS A 88 -2.32 4.44 12.56
N PHE A 89 -2.21 5.60 11.90
CA PHE A 89 -0.97 6.39 11.89
C PHE A 89 -0.62 6.97 13.26
N GLU A 90 -1.60 7.42 14.05
CA GLU A 90 -1.42 7.92 15.42
C GLU A 90 -0.90 6.82 16.35
N GLN A 91 -1.32 5.58 16.12
CA GLN A 91 -0.79 4.40 16.82
C GLN A 91 0.59 3.95 16.30
N GLY A 92 1.18 4.69 15.36
CA GLY A 92 2.48 4.40 14.75
C GLY A 92 2.44 3.25 13.76
N MET A 93 1.28 2.88 13.23
CA MET A 93 1.13 1.81 12.24
C MET A 93 0.91 2.41 10.85
N THR A 94 1.32 1.68 9.81
CA THR A 94 0.91 1.97 8.44
C THR A 94 -0.42 1.26 8.17
N ASN A 95 -1.14 1.63 7.12
CA ASN A 95 -2.36 0.94 6.74
C ASN A 95 -2.32 0.38 5.31
N ALA A 96 -3.24 -0.53 5.01
CA ALA A 96 -3.30 -1.28 3.77
C ALA A 96 -4.73 -1.43 3.28
N THR A 97 -4.88 -1.41 1.96
CA THR A 97 -6.12 -1.74 1.26
C THR A 97 -5.80 -2.53 0.00
N VAL A 98 -6.61 -3.54 -0.30
CA VAL A 98 -6.63 -4.18 -1.62
C VAL A 98 -7.54 -3.37 -2.53
N THR A 99 -7.26 -3.39 -3.83
CA THR A 99 -8.10 -2.76 -4.86
C THR A 99 -8.17 -3.64 -6.10
N GLN A 100 -9.30 -3.59 -6.80
CA GLN A 100 -9.51 -4.05 -8.16
C GLN A 100 -9.16 -2.98 -9.20
N ALA A 101 -8.62 -1.84 -8.75
CA ALA A 101 -8.18 -0.73 -9.58
C ALA A 101 -9.29 -0.14 -10.49
N THR A 102 -10.56 -0.22 -10.09
CA THR A 102 -11.62 0.56 -10.76
C THR A 102 -11.44 2.04 -10.47
N GLU A 103 -11.95 2.90 -11.35
CA GLU A 103 -11.79 4.35 -11.18
C GLU A 103 -12.43 4.82 -9.86
N GLU A 104 -13.60 4.29 -9.51
CA GLU A 104 -14.33 4.64 -8.28
C GLU A 104 -13.55 4.24 -7.04
N GLU A 105 -12.99 3.02 -7.01
CA GLU A 105 -12.17 2.55 -5.89
C GLU A 105 -10.92 3.42 -5.72
N LEU A 106 -10.21 3.70 -6.80
CA LEU A 106 -8.99 4.50 -6.77
C LEU A 106 -9.29 5.93 -6.33
N ARG A 107 -10.38 6.52 -6.79
CA ARG A 107 -10.85 7.85 -6.37
C ARG A 107 -11.15 7.89 -4.87
N ALA A 108 -11.88 6.88 -4.36
CA ALA A 108 -12.16 6.76 -2.93
C ALA A 108 -10.86 6.64 -2.09
N ILE A 109 -9.90 5.84 -2.57
CA ILE A 109 -8.60 5.66 -1.92
C ILE A 109 -7.81 6.97 -1.88
N VAL A 110 -7.74 7.70 -3.00
CA VAL A 110 -7.03 8.99 -3.09
C VAL A 110 -7.65 10.01 -2.13
N HIS A 111 -8.97 10.13 -2.11
CA HIS A 111 -9.66 11.05 -1.20
C HIS A 111 -9.45 10.69 0.27
N ALA A 112 -9.51 9.41 0.63
CA ALA A 112 -9.24 8.97 2.00
C ALA A 112 -7.79 9.28 2.42
N ALA A 113 -6.83 9.06 1.50
CA ALA A 113 -5.42 9.39 1.74
C ALA A 113 -5.18 10.91 1.89
N GLN A 114 -5.82 11.74 1.06
CA GLN A 114 -5.77 13.21 1.18
C GLN A 114 -6.28 13.68 2.55
N LYS A 115 -7.43 13.15 3.00
CA LYS A 115 -7.98 13.46 4.33
C LYS A 115 -7.05 13.04 5.46
N ALA A 116 -6.46 11.86 5.36
CA ALA A 116 -5.47 11.38 6.32
C ALA A 116 -4.11 12.10 6.21
N LYS A 117 -3.94 12.95 5.18
CA LYS A 117 -2.66 13.56 4.78
C LYS A 117 -1.56 12.50 4.68
N SER A 118 -1.89 11.34 4.13
CA SER A 118 -0.98 10.20 4.01
C SER A 118 -0.30 10.19 2.64
N ARG A 119 0.84 9.50 2.58
CA ARG A 119 1.42 9.11 1.29
C ARG A 119 0.70 7.86 0.78
N ILE A 120 0.75 7.64 -0.52
CA ILE A 120 0.32 6.39 -1.14
C ILE A 120 1.55 5.64 -1.62
N THR A 121 1.58 4.32 -1.42
CA THR A 121 2.55 3.44 -2.06
C THR A 121 1.79 2.35 -2.79
N LEU A 122 2.10 2.17 -4.07
CA LEU A 122 1.44 1.16 -4.89
C LEU A 122 2.23 -0.13 -4.82
N CYS A 123 1.52 -1.21 -4.59
CA CYS A 123 2.10 -2.54 -4.49
C CYS A 123 1.36 -3.47 -5.43
N ALA A 124 2.07 -4.30 -6.18
CA ALA A 124 1.43 -5.23 -7.10
C ALA A 124 2.17 -6.56 -7.15
N TRP A 125 1.39 -7.64 -7.12
CA TRP A 125 1.88 -8.98 -7.38
C TRP A 125 1.79 -9.29 -8.88
N GLU A 126 2.92 -9.64 -9.48
CA GLU A 126 3.04 -10.04 -10.88
C GLU A 126 3.35 -11.54 -10.94
N GLU A 127 2.36 -12.32 -11.37
CA GLU A 127 2.41 -13.78 -11.28
C GLU A 127 3.36 -14.40 -12.32
N ARG A 128 3.46 -13.84 -13.53
CA ARG A 128 4.21 -14.43 -14.65
C ARG A 128 5.71 -14.51 -14.36
N ARG A 129 6.29 -13.39 -13.92
CA ARG A 129 7.72 -13.26 -13.59
C ARG A 129 7.98 -13.45 -12.10
N LYS A 130 6.94 -13.81 -11.32
CA LYS A 130 6.99 -14.05 -9.88
C LYS A 130 7.70 -12.93 -9.14
N PHE A 131 7.19 -11.71 -9.24
CA PHE A 131 7.70 -10.62 -8.41
C PHE A 131 6.60 -9.79 -7.76
N VAL A 132 6.98 -9.16 -6.66
CA VAL A 132 6.16 -8.22 -5.91
C VAL A 132 6.80 -6.85 -6.10
N HIS A 133 6.12 -5.96 -6.79
CA HIS A 133 6.59 -4.60 -6.95
C HIS A 133 6.08 -3.74 -5.81
N VAL A 134 6.96 -2.97 -5.20
CA VAL A 134 6.61 -1.91 -4.24
C VAL A 134 7.16 -0.60 -4.78
N HIS A 135 6.26 0.26 -5.25
CA HIS A 135 6.59 1.57 -5.75
C HIS A 135 7.10 2.47 -4.61
N ALA A 136 7.87 3.52 -4.94
CA ALA A 136 8.21 4.53 -3.96
C ALA A 136 6.93 5.27 -3.48
N PRO A 137 6.78 5.57 -2.18
CA PRO A 137 5.66 6.35 -1.69
C PRO A 137 5.65 7.75 -2.31
N PHE A 138 4.48 8.22 -2.73
CA PHE A 138 4.25 9.57 -3.23
C PHE A 138 3.19 10.28 -2.37
N LYS A 139 3.25 11.61 -2.33
CA LYS A 139 2.21 12.42 -1.69
C LYS A 139 1.01 12.51 -2.63
N THR A 140 -0.20 12.46 -2.10
CA THR A 140 -1.39 12.82 -2.85
C THR A 140 -1.26 14.26 -3.34
N SER A 141 -1.49 14.48 -4.63
CA SER A 141 -1.45 15.80 -5.25
C SER A 141 -2.76 16.55 -4.98
N PRO A 142 -2.82 17.87 -5.25
CA PRO A 142 -4.08 18.61 -5.21
C PRO A 142 -5.02 18.26 -6.37
N PHE A 143 -4.60 17.41 -7.32
CA PHE A 143 -5.35 17.01 -8.50
C PHE A 143 -5.68 15.51 -8.43
N PRO A 144 -6.78 15.11 -7.77
CA PRO A 144 -7.09 13.70 -7.51
C PRO A 144 -7.23 12.88 -8.80
N ASP A 145 -7.76 13.45 -9.88
CA ASP A 145 -7.88 12.74 -11.18
C ASP A 145 -6.52 12.32 -11.75
N ARG A 146 -5.48 13.14 -11.56
CA ARG A 146 -4.12 12.81 -11.97
C ARG A 146 -3.58 11.62 -11.18
N ASP A 147 -3.81 11.62 -9.87
CA ASP A 147 -3.37 10.54 -8.99
C ASP A 147 -4.11 9.23 -9.33
N VAL A 148 -5.43 9.31 -9.54
CA VAL A 148 -6.26 8.17 -9.98
C VAL A 148 -5.78 7.63 -11.32
N HIS A 149 -5.56 8.50 -12.32
CA HIS A 149 -5.06 8.07 -13.63
C HIS A 149 -3.68 7.40 -13.53
N TYR A 150 -2.78 7.96 -12.70
CA TYR A 150 -1.47 7.38 -12.44
C TYR A 150 -1.57 5.98 -11.79
N MET A 151 -2.40 5.85 -10.76
CA MET A 151 -2.65 4.59 -10.06
C MET A 151 -3.28 3.54 -10.99
N HIS A 152 -4.26 3.95 -11.80
CA HIS A 152 -4.91 3.08 -12.77
C HIS A 152 -3.90 2.56 -13.80
N ARG A 153 -3.08 3.45 -14.38
CA ARG A 153 -2.00 3.05 -15.30
C ARG A 153 -1.01 2.07 -14.65
N TYR A 154 -0.64 2.32 -13.40
CA TYR A 154 0.24 1.43 -12.65
C TYR A 154 -0.36 0.04 -12.51
N PHE A 155 -1.60 -0.09 -12.04
CA PHE A 155 -2.24 -1.39 -11.83
C PHE A 155 -2.64 -2.10 -13.12
N ALA A 156 -3.02 -1.35 -14.18
CA ALA A 156 -3.34 -1.91 -15.49
C ALA A 156 -2.16 -2.70 -16.09
N TYR A 157 -0.91 -2.29 -15.82
CA TYR A 157 0.26 -3.07 -16.21
C TYR A 157 0.24 -4.49 -15.63
N PHE A 158 -0.08 -4.62 -14.34
CA PHE A 158 -0.10 -5.89 -13.61
C PHE A 158 -1.37 -6.71 -13.88
N ALA A 159 -2.50 -6.04 -14.15
CA ALA A 159 -3.74 -6.71 -14.54
C ALA A 159 -3.60 -7.39 -15.92
N LYS A 160 -2.97 -6.71 -16.90
CA LYS A 160 -2.72 -7.29 -18.24
C LYS A 160 -1.82 -8.51 -18.20
N THR A 161 -0.79 -8.52 -17.34
CA THR A 161 0.08 -9.68 -17.22
C THR A 161 -0.59 -10.86 -16.51
N ALA A 162 -1.57 -10.60 -15.64
CA ALA A 162 -2.41 -11.63 -15.03
C ALA A 162 -3.41 -12.25 -16.03
N GLY A 163 -4.04 -11.44 -16.89
CA GLY A 163 -5.06 -11.87 -17.86
C GLY A 163 -4.52 -12.67 -19.06
N ALA A 164 -3.23 -12.53 -19.39
CA ALA A 164 -2.59 -13.31 -20.46
C ALA A 164 -2.51 -14.83 -20.20
N GLN A 165 -3.04 -15.32 -19.06
CA GLN A 165 -3.19 -16.75 -18.74
C GLN A 165 -4.47 -17.39 -19.29
N HIS A 166 -5.44 -16.63 -19.82
CA HIS A 166 -6.71 -17.18 -20.31
C HIS A 166 -6.76 -17.47 -21.83
N THR A 167 -5.70 -17.19 -22.58
CA THR A 167 -5.68 -17.33 -24.05
C THR A 167 -4.43 -18.05 -24.59
N ALA A 168 -3.86 -18.99 -23.84
CA ALA A 168 -2.77 -19.84 -24.32
C ALA A 168 -3.03 -21.30 -23.97
#